data_AF-A0A4R0KEQ7-F1
#
_entry.id   AF-A0A4R0KEQ7-F1
#
_cell.length_a   1.000
_cell.length_b   1.000
_cell.length_c   1.000
_cell.angle_alpha   90.00
_cell.angle_beta   90.00
_cell.angle_gamma   90.00
#
_symmetry.space_group_name_H-M   'P 1'
#
loop_
_entity.id
_entity.type
_entity.pdbx_description
1 polymer ?
#
loop_
_entity_poly.entity_id
_entity_poly.type
_entity_poly.pdbx_seq_one_letter_code
_entity_poly.pdbx_strand_id
1 'polypeptide(L)'
;MVAGPGRGGGAGGAADEWIGGHFEVVELAVAVEAQRQGLGTALMNALMTDLPHRNALLSTYVDDRPAPRLYQRMGWQVLVPDLGWGSALYGLDRTMP
;
A
#
# COMPACT_ATOMS: atom_id res chain seq x y z
N MET A 1 25.62 -36.91 -13.81
CA MET A 1 24.85 -35.69 -14.13
C MET A 1 23.64 -35.68 -13.23
N VAL A 2 23.70 -34.96 -12.10
CA VAL A 2 22.58 -34.78 -11.18
C VAL A 2 22.45 -33.27 -10.98
N ALA A 3 21.40 -32.68 -11.54
CA ALA A 3 21.07 -31.28 -11.31
C ALA A 3 20.52 -31.16 -9.88
N GLY A 4 21.16 -30.33 -9.06
CA GLY A 4 20.69 -30.00 -7.71
C GLY A 4 19.42 -29.14 -7.73
N PRO A 5 18.72 -29.04 -6.59
CA PRO A 5 17.48 -28.28 -6.51
C PRO A 5 17.75 -26.80 -6.84
N GLY A 6 16.99 -26.28 -7.80
CA GLY A 6 17.05 -24.90 -8.24
C GLY A 6 16.73 -23.95 -7.08
N ARG A 7 17.48 -22.85 -7.01
CA ARG A 7 17.25 -21.76 -6.06
C ARG A 7 15.85 -21.19 -6.28
N GLY A 8 14.95 -21.42 -5.33
CA GLY A 8 13.70 -20.68 -5.21
C GLY A 8 14.00 -19.26 -4.73
N GLY A 9 14.16 -18.33 -5.67
CA GLY A 9 14.12 -16.89 -5.39
C GLY A 9 12.81 -16.33 -5.96
N GLY A 10 12.01 -15.62 -5.16
CA GLY A 10 10.87 -14.90 -5.75
C GLY A 10 9.89 -14.22 -4.81
N ALA A 11 9.64 -14.73 -3.59
CA ALA A 11 8.63 -14.14 -2.70
C ALA A 11 9.17 -13.69 -1.33
N GLY A 12 10.17 -14.40 -0.78
CA GLY A 12 10.70 -14.11 0.55
C GLY A 12 11.32 -12.71 0.68
N GLY A 13 12.17 -12.31 -0.27
CA GLY A 13 12.89 -11.03 -0.17
C GLY A 13 12.01 -9.78 -0.27
N ALA A 14 10.97 -9.80 -1.11
CA ALA A 14 10.03 -8.68 -1.21
C ALA A 14 9.04 -8.68 -0.04
N ALA A 15 8.58 -9.85 0.42
CA ALA A 15 7.75 -9.94 1.60
C ALA A 15 8.49 -9.43 2.85
N ASP A 16 9.76 -9.81 3.02
CA ASP A 16 10.60 -9.36 4.14
C ASP A 16 10.90 -7.84 4.10
N GLU A 17 10.92 -7.23 2.91
CA GLU A 17 11.08 -5.77 2.79
C GLU A 17 9.84 -5.02 3.29
N TRP A 18 8.65 -5.54 2.99
CA TRP A 18 7.38 -4.87 3.30
C TRP A 18 6.80 -5.29 4.66
N ILE A 19 7.06 -6.51 5.14
CA ILE A 19 6.47 -7.10 6.35
C ILE A 19 7.49 -7.13 7.49
N GLY A 20 7.07 -6.71 8.69
CA GLY A 20 7.90 -6.76 9.90
C GLY A 20 8.35 -5.41 10.47
N GLY A 21 8.06 -4.30 9.79
CA GLY A 21 8.37 -2.95 10.27
C GLY A 21 7.56 -1.82 9.63
N HIS A 22 6.51 -2.14 8.86
CA HIS A 22 5.67 -1.15 8.21
C HIS A 22 4.66 -0.52 9.16
N PHE A 23 4.15 0.64 8.77
CA PHE A 23 2.90 1.19 9.29
C PHE A 23 1.73 0.71 8.42
N GLU A 24 0.61 0.29 9.01
CA GLU A 24 -0.57 -0.11 8.25
C GLU A 24 -1.70 0.91 8.41
N VAL A 25 -2.20 1.43 7.29
CA VAL A 25 -3.45 2.21 7.27
C VAL A 25 -4.61 1.21 7.18
N VAL A 26 -5.26 0.99 8.31
CA VAL A 26 -6.38 0.05 8.39
C VAL A 26 -7.66 0.63 7.80
N GLU A 27 -8.00 1.88 8.15
CA GLU A 27 -9.19 2.55 7.64
C GLU A 27 -8.97 4.05 7.48
N LEU A 28 -9.42 4.59 6.34
CA LEU A 28 -9.44 6.03 6.07
C LEU A 28 -10.68 6.36 5.25
N ALA A 29 -11.57 7.19 5.79
CA ALA A 29 -12.80 7.57 5.13
C ALA A 29 -13.04 9.08 5.25
N VAL A 30 -13.73 9.62 4.24
CA VAL A 30 -14.27 10.98 4.24
C VAL A 30 -15.77 10.88 3.98
N ALA A 31 -16.58 11.54 4.82
CA ALA A 31 -18.02 11.63 4.64
C ALA A 31 -18.36 12.08 3.21
N VAL A 32 -19.39 11.50 2.59
CA VAL A 32 -19.70 11.67 1.16
C VAL A 32 -19.88 13.14 0.80
N GLU A 33 -20.53 13.90 1.70
CA GLU A 33 -20.82 15.32 1.57
C GLU A 33 -19.55 16.20 1.63
N ALA A 34 -18.47 15.67 2.20
CA ALA A 34 -17.19 16.35 2.36
C ALA A 34 -16.11 15.87 1.35
N GLN A 35 -16.44 14.93 0.46
CA GLN A 35 -15.50 14.42 -0.54
C GLN A 35 -15.17 15.46 -1.61
N ARG A 36 -14.11 15.18 -2.40
CA ARG A 36 -13.63 16.01 -3.52
C ARG A 36 -13.11 17.40 -3.13
N GLN A 37 -12.88 17.63 -1.84
CA GLN A 37 -12.31 18.87 -1.29
C GLN A 37 -10.85 18.72 -0.82
N GLY A 38 -10.19 17.60 -1.18
CA GLY A 38 -8.80 17.32 -0.78
C GLY A 38 -8.63 16.72 0.61
N LEU A 39 -9.71 16.53 1.38
CA LEU A 39 -9.66 16.00 2.75
C LEU A 39 -9.00 14.61 2.85
N GLY A 40 -9.24 13.70 1.91
CA GLY A 40 -8.59 12.38 1.91
C GLY A 40 -7.06 12.49 1.80
N THR A 41 -6.56 13.40 0.97
CA THR A 41 -5.12 13.71 0.88
C THR A 41 -4.62 14.35 2.17
N ALA A 42 -5.35 15.31 2.73
CA ALA A 42 -4.96 15.99 3.95
C ALA A 42 -4.87 15.02 5.14
N LEU A 43 -5.87 14.15 5.32
CA LEU A 43 -5.87 13.13 6.36
C LEU A 43 -4.74 12.13 6.18
N MET A 44 -4.52 11.64 4.96
CA MET A 44 -3.42 10.71 4.68
C MET A 44 -2.05 11.36 4.96
N ASN A 45 -1.83 12.60 4.54
CA ASN A 45 -0.60 13.32 4.84
C ASN A 45 -0.39 13.50 6.35
N ALA A 46 -1.44 13.87 7.09
CA ALA A 46 -1.39 14.01 8.54
C ALA A 46 -1.05 12.67 9.21
N LEU A 47 -1.68 11.58 8.78
CA LEU A 47 -1.40 10.23 9.28
C LEU A 47 0.04 9.79 9.00
N MET A 48 0.58 10.17 7.84
CA MET A 48 1.94 9.80 7.41
C MET A 48 3.04 10.70 7.98
N THR A 49 2.69 11.80 8.68
CA THR A 49 3.68 12.74 9.21
C THR A 49 4.42 12.12 10.40
N ASP A 50 5.75 12.28 10.44
CA ASP A 50 6.63 11.84 11.55
C ASP A 50 6.57 10.35 11.94
N LEU A 51 6.01 9.48 11.10
CA LEU A 51 6.05 8.04 11.35
C LEU A 51 7.51 7.52 11.27
N PRO A 52 7.96 6.67 12.21
CA PRO A 52 9.30 6.09 12.19
C PRO A 52 9.46 4.95 11.16
N HIS A 53 8.36 4.51 10.55
CA HIS A 53 8.31 3.37 9.66
C HIS A 53 8.76 3.74 8.24
N ARG A 54 9.74 3.03 7.69
CA ARG A 54 10.18 3.23 6.30
C ARG A 54 9.04 3.02 5.31
N ASN A 55 8.27 1.96 5.52
CA ASN A 55 7.23 1.50 4.61
C ASN A 55 5.86 1.70 5.23
N ALA A 56 4.86 1.98 4.39
CA ALA A 56 3.46 1.92 4.77
C ALA A 56 2.68 1.00 3.84
N LEU A 57 1.70 0.29 4.39
CA LEU A 57 0.80 -0.61 3.67
C LEU A 57 -0.65 -0.18 3.84
N LEU A 58 -1.46 -0.48 2.83
CA LEU A 58 -2.92 -0.45 2.92
C LEU A 58 -3.52 -1.47 1.96
N SER A 59 -4.74 -1.91 2.24
CA SER A 59 -5.57 -2.62 1.28
C SER A 59 -6.74 -1.75 0.84
N THR A 60 -7.16 -1.90 -0.42
CA THR A 60 -8.38 -1.26 -0.91
C THR A 60 -9.03 -2.13 -1.97
N TYR A 61 -10.34 -2.02 -2.10
CA TYR A 61 -11.06 -2.64 -3.20
C TYR A 61 -10.58 -2.14 -4.57
N VAL A 62 -10.49 -3.05 -5.53
CA VAL A 62 -10.14 -2.81 -6.93
C VAL A 62 -11.43 -2.47 -7.69
N ASP A 63 -11.84 -1.21 -7.64
CA ASP A 63 -13.02 -0.73 -8.34
C ASP A 63 -12.89 0.76 -8.73
N ASP A 64 -13.97 1.31 -9.30
CA ASP A 64 -14.01 2.68 -9.80
C ASP A 64 -14.23 3.74 -8.70
N ARG A 65 -14.16 3.38 -7.42
CA ARG A 65 -14.27 4.36 -6.32
C ARG A 65 -13.07 5.33 -6.30
N PRO A 66 -13.16 6.45 -5.56
CA PRO A 66 -12.09 7.44 -5.52
C PRO A 66 -10.78 6.95 -4.89
N ALA A 67 -10.81 5.92 -4.04
CA ALA A 67 -9.67 5.52 -3.22
C ALA A 67 -8.46 5.00 -4.03
N PRO A 68 -8.61 4.04 -4.98
CA PRO A 68 -7.48 3.60 -5.81
C PRO A 68 -6.77 4.75 -6.53
N ARG A 69 -7.55 5.69 -7.10
CA ARG A 69 -7.01 6.88 -7.79
C ARG A 69 -6.29 7.83 -6.85
N LEU A 70 -6.83 8.02 -5.63
CA LEU A 70 -6.18 8.84 -4.60
C LEU A 70 -4.81 8.25 -4.22
N TYR A 71 -4.76 6.96 -3.90
CA TYR A 71 -3.52 6.31 -3.46
C TYR A 71 -2.45 6.31 -4.55
N GLN A 72 -2.80 5.97 -5.79
CA GLN A 72 -1.88 6.03 -6.93
C GLN A 72 -1.31 7.45 -7.13
N ARG A 73 -2.15 8.49 -7.03
CA ARG A 73 -1.70 9.89 -7.13
C ARG A 73 -0.76 10.30 -5.99
N MET A 74 -0.89 9.65 -4.83
CA MET A 74 -0.04 9.89 -3.65
C MET A 74 1.23 9.01 -3.64
N GLY A 75 1.55 8.33 -4.74
CA GLY A 75 2.77 7.53 -4.87
C GLY A 75 2.67 6.11 -4.33
N TRP A 76 1.48 5.67 -3.88
CA TRP A 76 1.27 4.28 -3.47
C TRP A 76 1.29 3.37 -4.69
N GLN A 77 2.02 2.26 -4.57
CA GLN A 77 2.23 1.29 -5.64
C GLN A 77 1.48 -0.01 -5.32
N VAL A 78 0.91 -0.65 -6.34
CA VAL A 78 0.29 -1.97 -6.17
C VAL A 78 1.39 -3.01 -5.97
N LEU A 79 1.41 -3.66 -4.81
CA LEU A 79 2.34 -4.76 -4.50
C LEU A 79 1.71 -6.11 -4.81
N VAL A 80 0.43 -6.27 -4.45
CA VAL A 80 -0.36 -7.47 -4.73
C VAL A 80 -1.65 -7.03 -5.40
N PRO A 81 -1.85 -7.32 -6.70
CA PRO A 81 -3.01 -6.86 -7.44
C PRO A 81 -4.31 -7.58 -7.06
N ASP A 82 -4.22 -8.76 -6.46
CA ASP A 82 -5.36 -9.53 -5.95
C ASP A 82 -4.98 -10.17 -4.61
N LEU A 83 -5.44 -9.55 -3.53
CA LEU A 83 -5.33 -10.05 -2.15
C LEU A 83 -6.53 -10.94 -1.79
N GLY A 84 -7.44 -11.20 -2.74
CA GLY A 84 -8.75 -11.79 -2.51
C GLY A 84 -9.82 -10.75 -2.23
N TRP A 85 -11.08 -11.18 -2.29
CA TRP A 85 -12.28 -10.36 -2.02
C TRP A 85 -12.37 -9.08 -2.88
N GLY A 86 -11.76 -9.09 -4.06
CA GLY A 86 -11.71 -7.93 -4.94
C GLY A 86 -10.89 -6.78 -4.39
N SER A 87 -9.86 -7.07 -3.59
CA SER A 87 -8.96 -6.07 -3.00
C SER A 87 -7.53 -6.23 -3.47
N ALA A 88 -6.77 -5.15 -3.44
CA ALA A 88 -5.34 -5.11 -3.74
C ALA A 88 -4.57 -4.55 -2.56
N LEU A 89 -3.34 -5.02 -2.38
CA LEU A 89 -2.37 -4.48 -1.42
C LEU A 89 -1.54 -3.40 -2.10
N TYR A 90 -1.49 -2.23 -1.46
CA TYR A 90 -0.67 -1.10 -1.85
C TYR A 90 0.45 -0.89 -0.84
N GLY A 91 1.60 -0.46 -1.36
CA GLY A 91 2.76 -0.07 -0.56
C GLY A 91 3.24 1.32 -0.91
N LEU A 92 3.73 2.03 0.11
CA LEU A 92 4.44 3.29 -0.03
C LEU A 92 5.83 3.17 0.62
N ASP A 93 6.87 3.33 -0.18
CA ASP A 93 8.23 3.54 0.32
C ASP A 93 8.41 5.01 0.64
N ARG A 94 8.52 5.35 1.93
CA ARG A 94 8.61 6.74 2.40
C ARG A 94 10.04 7.30 2.33
N THR A 95 11.02 6.50 1.87
CA THR A 95 12.40 6.95 1.64
C THR A 95 12.69 7.33 0.20
N MET A 96 11.78 7.00 -0.73
CA MET A 96 11.87 7.46 -2.10
C MET A 96 11.21 8.84 -2.24
N PRO A 97 11.84 9.77 -2.99
CA PRO A 97 11.33 11.13 -3.19
C PRO A 97 10.04 11.20 -4.01
#